data_AF-A0A6S5DDT5-F1
#
_entry.id   AF-A0A6S5DDT5-F1
#
_cell.length_a   1.000
_cell.length_b   1.000
_cell.length_c   1.000
_cell.angle_alpha   90.00
_cell.angle_beta   90.00
_cell.angle_gamma   90.00
#
_symmetry.space_group_name_H-M   'P 1'
#
loop_
_entity.id
_entity.type
_entity.pdbx_description
1 polymer ?
#
loop_
_entity_poly.entity_id
_entity_poly.type
_entity_poly.pdbx_seq_one_letter_code
_entity_poly.pdbx_strand_id
1 'polypeptide(L)'
;MSKQQKQLADLQAQLLMLGESFSQRLKDELPQLADKAELLQKSSYSTEQQQHLQALRDQLHKLAGSAGTFSFTDLGEQARILELQTQQLLNSLELQQDGIDTFISDIHLLANAREGANKRGNSSRLTQSFHFFMFEPFFLP
;
A
#
# COMPACT_ATOMS: atom_id res chain seq x y z
N MET A 1 -26.83 43.90 10.46
CA MET A 1 -25.91 42.77 10.25
C MET A 1 -24.90 42.76 11.39
N SER A 2 -25.01 41.80 12.30
CA SER A 2 -24.16 41.70 13.50
C SER A 2 -22.73 41.33 13.12
N LYS A 3 -21.72 41.81 13.85
CA LYS A 3 -20.29 41.51 13.60
C LYS A 3 -20.01 40.00 13.45
N GLN A 4 -20.75 39.18 14.20
CA GLN A 4 -20.69 37.72 14.21
C GLN A 4 -21.24 37.06 12.92
N GLN A 5 -22.29 37.63 12.30
CA GLN A 5 -22.82 37.16 11.01
C GLN A 5 -21.82 37.41 9.87
N LYS A 6 -21.13 38.55 9.91
CA LYS A 6 -20.11 38.87 8.90
C LYS A 6 -18.90 37.94 8.99
N GLN A 7 -18.47 37.57 10.19
CA GLN A 7 -17.38 36.61 10.40
C GLN A 7 -17.73 35.18 9.94
N LEU A 8 -18.97 34.73 10.20
CA LEU A 8 -19.46 33.43 9.71
C LEU A 8 -19.53 33.38 8.18
N ALA A 9 -20.00 34.46 7.55
CA ALA A 9 -20.04 34.56 6.09
C ALA A 9 -18.63 34.58 5.47
N ASP A 10 -17.68 35.28 6.09
CA ASP A 10 -16.29 35.32 5.62
C ASP A 10 -15.62 33.94 5.73
N LEU A 11 -15.85 33.23 6.84
CA LEU A 11 -15.35 31.85 7.02
C LEU A 11 -15.95 30.89 5.98
N GLN A 12 -17.26 30.97 5.72
CA GLN A 12 -17.89 30.16 4.68
C GLN A 12 -17.33 30.45 3.29
N ALA A 13 -17.10 31.73 2.96
CA ALA A 13 -16.50 32.12 1.68
C ALA A 13 -15.06 31.56 1.54
N GLN A 14 -14.28 31.56 2.62
CA GLN A 14 -12.94 30.97 2.62
C GLN A 14 -12.98 29.44 2.45
N LEU A 15 -13.92 28.75 3.11
CA LEU A 15 -14.11 27.31 2.95
C LEU A 15 -14.53 26.95 1.52
N LEU A 16 -15.41 27.74 0.90
CA LEU A 16 -15.81 27.56 -0.50
C LEU A 16 -14.62 27.72 -1.45
N MET A 17 -13.81 28.77 -1.28
CA MET A 17 -12.60 28.96 -2.10
C MET A 17 -11.58 27.84 -1.93
N LEU A 18 -11.40 27.33 -0.70
CA LEU A 18 -10.53 26.18 -0.44
C LEU A 18 -11.06 24.91 -1.11
N GLY A 19 -12.37 24.66 -1.03
CA GLY A 19 -13.01 23.53 -1.71
C GLY A 19 -12.87 23.59 -3.23
N GLU A 20 -12.99 24.79 -3.82
CA GLU A 20 -12.81 24.98 -5.27
C GLU A 20 -11.36 24.73 -5.70
N SER A 21 -10.40 25.23 -4.92
CA SER A 21 -8.97 24.98 -5.13
C SER A 21 -8.60 23.50 -4.99
N PHE A 22 -9.24 22.80 -4.04
CA PHE A 22 -9.07 21.36 -3.86
C PHE A 22 -9.64 20.58 -5.05
N SER A 23 -10.85 20.93 -5.51
CA SER A 23 -11.46 20.34 -6.70
C SER A 23 -10.60 20.51 -7.95
N GLN A 24 -9.97 21.68 -8.14
CA GLN A 24 -9.02 21.90 -9.23
C GLN A 24 -7.82 20.94 -9.12
N ARG A 25 -7.21 20.80 -7.94
CA ARG A 25 -6.11 19.84 -7.74
C ARG A 25 -6.53 18.40 -8.01
N LEU A 26 -7.72 18.01 -7.58
CA LEU A 26 -8.25 16.66 -7.83
C LEU A 26 -8.34 16.33 -9.33
N LYS A 27 -8.65 17.33 -10.18
CA LYS A 27 -8.68 17.12 -11.63
C LYS A 27 -7.33 16.76 -12.20
N ASP A 28 -6.24 17.21 -11.59
CA ASP A 28 -4.88 16.88 -12.00
C ASP A 28 -4.32 15.63 -11.27
N GLU A 29 -4.65 15.47 -9.98
CA GLU A 29 -4.11 14.37 -9.17
C GLU A 29 -4.78 13.03 -9.45
N LEU A 30 -6.08 12.97 -9.72
CA LEU A 30 -6.78 11.71 -9.99
C LEU A 30 -6.27 11.02 -11.27
N PRO A 31 -6.06 11.72 -12.41
CA PRO A 31 -5.43 11.12 -13.58
C PRO A 31 -4.02 10.62 -13.30
N GLN A 32 -3.20 11.41 -12.58
CA GLN A 32 -1.85 10.99 -12.21
C GLN A 32 -1.83 9.74 -11.34
N LEU A 33 -2.82 9.59 -10.45
CA LEU A 33 -2.99 8.41 -9.63
C LEU A 33 -3.34 7.19 -10.50
N ALA A 34 -4.20 7.38 -11.50
CA ALA A 34 -4.55 6.34 -12.47
C ALA A 34 -3.33 5.95 -13.33
N ASP A 35 -2.56 6.91 -13.83
CA ASP A 35 -1.32 6.65 -14.59
C ASP A 35 -0.33 5.83 -13.75
N LYS A 36 -0.14 6.19 -12.48
CA LYS A 36 0.71 5.44 -11.54
C LYS A 36 0.20 4.02 -11.31
N ALA A 37 -1.12 3.84 -11.24
CA ALA A 37 -1.71 2.51 -11.12
C ALA A 37 -1.48 1.67 -12.39
N GLU A 38 -1.48 2.27 -13.58
CA GLU A 38 -1.13 1.56 -14.82
C GLU A 38 0.37 1.20 -14.89
N LEU A 39 1.24 2.04 -14.33
CA LEU A 39 2.67 1.73 -14.24
C LEU A 39 2.95 0.50 -13.37
N LEU A 40 2.11 0.22 -12.36
CA LEU A 40 2.22 -0.99 -11.53
C LEU A 40 2.19 -2.28 -12.36
N GLN A 41 1.33 -2.33 -13.38
CA GLN A 41 1.19 -3.50 -14.25
C GLN A 41 2.42 -3.69 -15.16
N LYS A 42 3.17 -2.62 -15.44
CA LYS A 42 4.34 -2.63 -16.32
C LYS A 42 5.64 -2.95 -15.56
N SER A 43 5.68 -2.71 -14.26
CA SER A 43 6.83 -3.07 -13.41
C SER A 43 7.00 -4.59 -13.33
N SER A 44 8.19 -5.09 -13.68
CA SER A 44 8.51 -6.53 -13.70
C SER A 44 9.14 -7.04 -12.39
N TYR A 45 9.52 -6.14 -11.47
CA TYR A 45 10.21 -6.48 -10.24
C TYR A 45 9.31 -6.28 -9.01
N SER A 46 9.32 -7.27 -8.11
CA SER A 46 8.52 -7.26 -6.87
C SER A 46 8.83 -6.06 -5.98
N THR A 47 10.09 -5.62 -5.94
CA THR A 47 10.51 -4.46 -5.14
C THR A 47 10.00 -3.14 -5.71
N GLU A 48 10.08 -2.92 -7.02
CA GLU A 48 9.55 -1.72 -7.67
C GLU A 48 8.03 -1.66 -7.56
N GLN A 49 7.35 -2.81 -7.72
CA GLN A 49 5.91 -2.92 -7.53
C GLN A 49 5.50 -2.55 -6.09
N GLN A 50 6.26 -3.01 -5.09
CA GLN A 50 6.04 -2.62 -3.69
C GLN A 50 6.23 -1.11 -3.49
N GLN A 51 7.29 -0.51 -4.05
CA GLN A 51 7.53 0.94 -3.94
C GLN A 51 6.42 1.76 -4.60
N HIS A 52 5.96 1.35 -5.78
CA HIS A 52 4.84 2.00 -6.46
C HIS A 52 3.53 1.86 -5.68
N LEU A 53 3.24 0.70 -5.10
CA LEU A 53 2.06 0.50 -4.24
C LEU A 53 2.13 1.34 -2.96
N GLN A 54 3.31 1.46 -2.34
CA GLN A 54 3.52 2.34 -1.18
C GLN A 54 3.23 3.80 -1.54
N ALA A 55 3.75 4.27 -2.69
CA ALA A 55 3.48 5.62 -3.16
C ALA A 55 1.98 5.86 -3.42
N LEU A 56 1.30 4.88 -4.02
CA LEU A 56 -0.15 4.93 -4.27
C LEU A 56 -0.95 5.04 -2.96
N ARG A 57 -0.61 4.21 -1.96
CA ARG A 57 -1.23 4.25 -0.63
C ARG A 57 -1.06 5.63 0.02
N ASP A 58 0.15 6.19 -0.01
CA ASP A 58 0.42 7.48 0.63
C ASP A 58 -0.36 8.62 -0.03
N GLN A 59 -0.53 8.58 -1.35
CA GLN A 59 -1.39 9.53 -2.07
C GLN A 59 -2.86 9.36 -1.69
N LEU A 60 -3.37 8.12 -1.67
CA LEU A 60 -4.75 7.82 -1.27
C LEU A 60 -5.04 8.24 0.17
N HIS A 61 -4.09 8.03 1.09
CA HIS A 61 -4.21 8.46 2.48
C HIS A 61 -4.33 9.99 2.61
N LYS A 62 -3.49 10.74 1.88
CA LYS A 62 -3.58 12.21 1.83
C LYS A 62 -4.90 12.67 1.23
N LEU A 63 -5.37 12.00 0.17
CA LEU A 63 -6.64 12.31 -0.48
C LEU A 63 -7.82 12.05 0.45
N ALA A 64 -7.84 10.91 1.16
CA ALA A 64 -8.86 10.58 2.15
C ALA A 64 -8.91 11.62 3.30
N GLY A 65 -7.74 11.99 3.85
CA GLY A 65 -7.65 12.97 4.93
C GLY A 65 -8.06 14.39 4.52
N SER A 66 -7.66 14.84 3.34
CA SER A 66 -8.01 16.17 2.82
C SER A 66 -9.47 16.25 2.37
N ALA A 67 -9.99 15.22 1.70
CA ALA A 67 -11.38 15.17 1.25
C ALA A 67 -12.39 15.26 2.41
N GLY A 68 -12.09 14.61 3.54
CA GLY A 68 -12.91 14.71 4.76
C GLY A 68 -12.97 16.12 5.37
N THR A 69 -11.94 16.94 5.14
CA THR A 69 -11.87 18.33 5.65
C THR A 69 -12.67 19.31 4.78
N PHE A 70 -12.78 19.03 3.48
CA PHE A 70 -13.42 19.91 2.49
C PHE A 70 -14.83 19.48 2.07
N SER A 71 -15.47 18.62 2.88
CA SER A 71 -16.83 18.10 2.64
C SER A 71 -16.97 17.20 1.39
N PHE A 72 -15.86 16.65 0.89
CA PHE A 72 -15.86 15.63 -0.18
C PHE A 72 -15.93 14.22 0.44
N THR A 73 -16.98 13.96 1.21
CA THR A 73 -17.11 12.75 2.04
C THR A 73 -17.06 11.47 1.20
N ASP A 74 -17.83 11.39 0.11
CA ASP A 74 -17.86 10.21 -0.77
C ASP A 74 -16.51 9.91 -1.42
N LEU A 75 -15.79 10.97 -1.83
CA LEU A 75 -14.45 10.83 -2.41
C LEU A 75 -13.44 10.37 -1.35
N GLY A 76 -13.53 10.93 -0.14
CA GLY A 76 -12.67 10.56 0.97
C GLY A 76 -12.87 9.11 1.40
N GLU A 77 -14.12 8.64 1.41
CA GLU A 77 -14.46 7.25 1.69
C GLU A 77 -13.94 6.30 0.61
N GLN A 78 -14.14 6.62 -0.67
CA GLN A 78 -13.58 5.82 -1.77
C GLN A 78 -12.06 5.75 -1.71
N ALA A 79 -11.39 6.86 -1.43
CA ALA A 79 -9.94 6.90 -1.26
C ALA A 79 -9.47 6.06 -0.07
N ARG A 80 -10.22 6.06 1.04
CA ARG A 80 -9.98 5.22 2.22
C ARG A 80 -10.09 3.74 1.87
N ILE A 81 -11.11 3.35 1.09
CA ILE A 81 -11.29 1.96 0.65
C ILE A 81 -10.10 1.52 -0.21
N LEU A 82 -9.72 2.33 -1.21
CA LEU A 82 -8.57 2.05 -2.07
C LEU A 82 -7.25 2.01 -1.28
N GLU A 83 -7.08 2.88 -0.27
CA GLU A 83 -5.91 2.87 0.63
C GLU A 83 -5.80 1.52 1.35
N LEU A 84 -6.90 1.05 1.93
CA LEU A 84 -6.95 -0.24 2.62
C LEU A 84 -6.66 -1.41 1.68
N GLN A 85 -7.24 -1.40 0.47
CA GLN A 85 -6.95 -2.42 -0.54
C GLN A 85 -5.47 -2.43 -0.94
N THR A 86 -4.88 -1.26 -1.14
CA THR A 86 -3.45 -1.12 -1.47
C THR A 86 -2.57 -1.64 -0.33
N GLN A 87 -2.94 -1.35 0.93
CA GLN A 87 -2.22 -1.86 2.10
C GLN A 87 -2.31 -3.38 2.23
N GLN A 88 -3.46 -3.99 1.91
CA GLN A 88 -3.61 -5.44 1.90
C GLN A 88 -2.70 -6.09 0.85
N LEU A 89 -2.64 -5.54 -0.36
CA LEU A 89 -1.73 -6.01 -1.42
C LEU A 89 -0.26 -5.91 -1.00
N LEU A 90 0.14 -4.81 -0.36
CA LEU A 90 1.48 -4.63 0.17
C LEU A 90 1.84 -5.71 1.20
N ASN A 91 0.96 -5.95 2.17
CA ASN A 91 1.20 -6.98 3.19
C ASN A 91 1.38 -8.36 2.56
N SER A 92 0.59 -8.71 1.54
CA SER A 92 0.74 -9.97 0.81
C SER A 92 2.08 -10.08 0.08
N LEU A 93 2.56 -8.99 -0.54
CA LEU A 93 3.85 -8.96 -1.21
C LEU A 93 5.03 -9.02 -0.23
N GLU A 94 4.92 -8.38 0.92
CA GLU A 94 5.94 -8.42 1.98
C GLU A 94 6.06 -9.83 2.58
N LEU A 95 4.92 -10.47 2.89
CA LEU A 95 4.90 -11.85 3.38
C LEU A 95 5.50 -12.83 2.36
N GLN A 96 5.25 -12.62 1.07
CA GLN A 96 5.84 -13.46 0.01
C GLN A 96 7.37 -13.30 -0.04
N GLN A 97 7.89 -12.07 0.04
CA GLN A 97 9.33 -11.83 0.00
C GLN A 97 10.06 -12.40 1.22
N ASP A 98 9.46 -12.28 2.41
CA ASP A 98 10.01 -12.85 3.65
C ASP A 98 10.10 -14.39 3.58
N GLY A 99 9.09 -15.05 3.01
CA GLY A 99 9.11 -16.49 2.78
C GLY A 99 10.20 -16.93 1.80
N ILE A 100 10.45 -16.14 0.75
CA ILE A 100 11.53 -16.41 -0.22
C ILE A 100 12.90 -16.21 0.43
N ASP A 101 13.10 -15.15 1.21
CA ASP A 101 14.37 -14.89 1.90
C ASP A 101 14.69 -16.00 2.93
N THR A 102 13.67 -16.46 3.66
CA THR A 102 13.78 -17.61 4.57
C THR A 102 14.18 -18.87 3.81
N PHE A 103 13.52 -19.16 2.68
CA PHE A 103 13.85 -20.32 1.85
C PHE A 103 15.29 -20.24 1.29
N ILE A 104 15.70 -19.07 0.80
CA ILE A 104 17.08 -18.84 0.31
C ILE A 104 18.08 -19.07 1.46
N SER A 105 17.79 -18.56 2.65
CA SER A 105 18.58 -18.76 3.85
C SER A 105 18.69 -20.25 4.22
N ASP A 106 17.59 -21.00 4.15
CA ASP A 106 17.57 -22.45 4.38
C ASP A 106 18.42 -23.20 3.33
N ILE A 107 18.34 -22.81 2.05
CA ILE A 107 19.16 -23.39 0.99
C ILE A 107 20.65 -23.09 1.19
N HIS A 108 21.01 -21.86 1.59
CA HIS A 108 22.38 -21.51 1.95
C HIS A 108 22.87 -22.30 3.17
N LEU A 109 22.02 -22.48 4.18
CA LEU A 109 22.34 -23.30 5.36
C LEU A 109 22.56 -24.76 4.98
N LEU A 110 21.74 -25.33 4.08
CA LEU A 110 21.93 -26.67 3.54
C LEU A 110 23.24 -26.80 2.75
N ALA A 111 23.58 -25.82 1.91
CA ALA A 111 24.83 -25.81 1.15
C ALA A 111 26.07 -25.77 2.07
N ASN A 112 26.05 -24.93 3.10
CA ASN A 112 27.12 -24.81 4.08
C ASN A 112 27.18 -26.02 5.03
N ALA A 113 26.03 -26.63 5.35
CA ALA A 113 25.99 -27.88 6.13
C ALA A 113 26.72 -29.02 5.40
N ARG A 114 26.77 -29.01 4.06
CA ARG A 114 27.54 -29.99 3.28
C ARG A 114 29.06 -29.77 3.40
N GLU A 115 29.52 -28.53 3.60
CA GLU A 115 30.94 -28.23 3.87
C GLU A 115 31.32 -28.55 5.34
N GLY A 116 30.38 -28.45 6.27
CA GLY A 116 30.55 -28.86 7.68
C GLY A 116 30.36 -30.36 7.96
N ALA A 117 29.61 -31.09 7.11
CA ALA A 117 29.21 -32.48 7.35
C ALA A 117 30.35 -33.51 7.29
N ASN A 118 31.56 -33.13 6.83
CA ASN A 118 32.72 -34.01 7.00
C ASN A 118 33.28 -33.97 8.44
N LYS A 119 32.88 -33.02 9.29
CA LYS A 119 33.37 -32.95 10.68
C LYS A 119 32.23 -32.58 11.65
N ARG A 120 31.64 -33.63 12.23
CA ARG A 120 30.84 -33.67 13.49
C ARG A 120 29.32 -33.57 13.32
N GLY A 121 28.70 -34.72 13.61
CA GLY A 121 27.85 -34.81 14.80
C GLY A 121 26.46 -34.23 14.66
N ASN A 122 25.61 -34.99 13.97
CA ASN A 122 24.17 -35.09 14.15
C ASN A 122 23.65 -34.56 15.51
N SER A 123 22.92 -33.45 15.48
CA SER A 123 21.98 -33.10 16.55
C SER A 123 20.81 -32.30 15.97
N SER A 124 19.83 -33.06 15.48
CA SER A 124 18.40 -32.86 15.70
C SER A 124 17.90 -31.42 15.86
N ARG A 125 17.59 -30.76 14.73
CA ARG A 125 16.49 -29.79 14.62
C ARG A 125 15.73 -29.97 13.29
N LEU A 126 15.47 -31.24 12.97
CA LEU A 126 14.45 -31.60 12.01
C LEU A 126 13.09 -31.26 12.61
N THR A 127 12.19 -30.79 11.75
CA THR A 127 10.81 -30.36 12.01
C THR A 127 10.71 -28.94 12.57
N GLN A 128 10.37 -27.99 11.70
CA GLN A 128 9.15 -27.17 11.85
C GLN A 128 9.23 -25.93 10.96
N SER A 129 9.04 -26.09 9.65
CA SER A 129 8.55 -25.01 8.77
C SER A 129 8.01 -25.64 7.49
N PHE A 130 6.83 -26.26 7.60
CA PHE A 130 5.93 -26.39 6.46
C PHE A 130 4.84 -25.33 6.64
N HIS A 131 5.07 -24.11 6.14
CA HIS A 131 3.98 -23.23 5.74
C HIS A 131 3.92 -23.23 4.22
N PHE A 132 3.33 -24.31 3.72
CA PHE A 132 2.79 -24.40 2.38
C PHE A 132 1.62 -23.42 2.29
N PHE A 133 1.76 -22.31 1.55
CA PHE A 133 0.62 -21.49 1.17
C PHE A 133 0.34 -21.70 -0.32
N MET A 134 -0.73 -22.44 -0.55
CA MET A 134 -1.36 -22.65 -1.83
C MET A 134 -1.89 -21.30 -2.31
N PHE A 135 -1.37 -20.79 -3.43
CA PHE A 135 -1.98 -19.69 -4.16
C PHE A 135 -3.30 -20.19 -4.76
N GLU A 136 -4.44 -19.81 -4.19
CA GLU A 136 -5.69 -19.73 -4.96
C GLU A 136 -5.85 -18.31 -5.51
N PRO A 137 -5.94 -18.12 -6.83
CA PRO A 137 -6.35 -16.85 -7.39
C PRO A 137 -7.85 -16.68 -7.17
N PHE A 138 -8.25 -15.80 -6.25
CA PHE A 138 -9.62 -15.28 -6.25
C PHE A 138 -9.79 -14.36 -7.46
N PHE A 139 -10.15 -14.94 -8.60
CA PHE A 139 -10.85 -14.25 -9.66
C PHE A 139 -12.07 -15.06 -10.08
N LEU A 140 -13.21 -14.36 -10.05
CA LEU A 140 -14.50 -14.58 -10.73
C LEU A 140 -15.60 -15.29 -9.92
N PRO A 141 -16.88 -14.97 -10.19
CA PRO A 141 -17.52 -13.68 -10.44
C PRO A 141 -18.63 -13.33 -9.42
#